data_AF-A0A6P8BVG5-F1
#
_entry.id   AF-A0A6P8BVG5-F1
#
_cell.length_a   1.000
_cell.length_b   1.000
_cell.length_c   1.000
_cell.angle_alpha   90.00
_cell.angle_beta   90.00
_cell.angle_gamma   90.00
#
_symmetry.space_group_name_H-M   'P 1'
#
loop_
_entity.id
_entity.type
_entity.pdbx_description
1 polymer ?
#
loop_
_entity_poly.entity_id
_entity_poly.type
_entity_poly.pdbx_seq_one_letter_code
_entity_poly.pdbx_strand_id
1 'polypeptide(L)'
;MSMTRTHMLGPNGDCSKWAEAHSDPRGVGPGTWAQFVGSGGSSSSSSSSSSIFLLLLLLFMSHHGEDSVAIAMDRIAADLRLVPCKKESLRKGFEQALLLGLQWEELEEHFDSIAKSLDERLENLEAREGSIDDILRKEKDLGSMERRLEELGNACREKEELLLRAKDSLAGCVLEAEAKDRELILLGDSVTTKTLELEIMQRMIQASSEELMSTEERTECVLEELRGCLRELDCKRDELQLVVRAFDECVKELDSKRREFARLGKSVEDLSAEVRSREGKLEALAEGSDRYSIEIDRKKEQHTSLEKISRQYSEEIESKKATLALLTETINRARGELELKEKEHSAIITSIEKDNAELVKKKEELETLLSLLVEREKELKCRERELSSIQASIAGCSEELNSKHKQLDAVRRSLADLRAALGLSEEQTPRLGPA
;
A
#
# COMPACT_ATOMS: atom_id res chain seq x y z
N MET A 1 3.43 -16.32 34.58
CA MET A 1 2.35 -17.33 34.68
C MET A 1 2.91 -18.67 34.18
N SER A 2 2.39 -19.81 34.65
CA SER A 2 2.49 -21.20 34.08
C SER A 2 3.59 -21.49 33.03
N MET A 3 4.55 -22.40 33.21
CA MET A 3 4.80 -23.49 34.18
C MET A 3 3.81 -24.69 34.16
N THR A 4 4.16 -25.73 33.38
CA THR A 4 3.81 -27.18 33.44
C THR A 4 4.65 -27.84 32.32
N ARG A 5 5.38 -28.97 32.41
CA ARG A 5 5.50 -30.11 33.34
C ARG A 5 4.36 -31.13 33.34
N THR A 6 4.66 -32.32 32.83
CA THR A 6 3.96 -33.61 33.08
C THR A 6 4.99 -34.76 33.08
N HIS A 7 4.67 -35.87 33.75
CA HIS A 7 5.51 -37.07 33.95
C HIS A 7 4.77 -38.34 33.46
N MET A 8 5.53 -39.38 33.13
CA MET A 8 5.22 -40.83 33.22
C MET A 8 6.54 -41.58 32.91
N LEU A 9 7.06 -42.63 33.58
CA LEU A 9 6.52 -43.75 34.39
C LEU A 9 5.61 -44.72 33.60
N GLY A 10 5.87 -46.03 33.48
CA GLY A 10 6.94 -46.84 34.11
C GLY A 10 7.12 -48.25 33.47
N PRO A 11 7.16 -49.37 34.22
CA PRO A 11 8.22 -50.39 34.01
C PRO A 11 7.72 -51.84 33.76
N ASN A 12 8.69 -52.77 33.64
CA ASN A 12 8.70 -54.24 33.94
C ASN A 12 9.58 -55.00 32.91
N GLY A 13 10.25 -56.11 33.24
CA GLY A 13 10.37 -56.81 34.53
C GLY A 13 11.40 -57.96 34.47
N ASP A 14 11.72 -58.56 35.62
CA ASP A 14 12.76 -59.58 35.78
C ASP A 14 12.43 -60.97 35.19
N CYS A 15 13.46 -61.81 35.02
CA CYS A 15 13.35 -63.24 35.36
C CYS A 15 14.71 -63.80 35.85
N SER A 16 14.69 -64.76 36.78
CA SER A 16 15.83 -65.09 37.66
C SER A 16 16.39 -66.53 37.53
N LYS A 17 17.58 -66.71 38.10
CA LYS A 17 18.33 -67.97 38.23
C LYS A 17 17.54 -69.12 38.91
N TRP A 18 17.89 -70.35 38.52
CA TRP A 18 17.81 -71.61 39.27
C TRP A 18 19.15 -72.35 38.99
N ALA A 19 19.90 -73.03 39.88
CA ALA A 19 19.65 -73.71 41.17
C ALA A 19 18.86 -75.03 41.06
N GLU A 20 19.24 -76.20 41.61
CA GLU A 20 20.50 -76.67 42.25
C GLU A 20 20.44 -78.22 42.40
N ALA A 21 21.56 -78.86 42.78
CA ALA A 21 21.65 -80.04 43.67
C ALA A 21 21.37 -81.52 43.23
N HIS A 22 22.22 -82.39 43.79
CA HIS A 22 21.97 -83.71 44.43
C HIS A 22 21.86 -85.09 43.68
N SER A 23 22.90 -85.92 43.90
CA SER A 23 22.86 -87.25 44.61
C SER A 23 23.12 -88.60 43.88
N ASP A 24 23.68 -89.51 44.68
CA ASP A 24 24.18 -90.90 44.49
C ASP A 24 23.28 -91.88 45.32
N PRO A 25 23.58 -93.15 45.72
CA PRO A 25 24.39 -94.28 45.19
C PRO A 25 23.66 -95.66 45.11
N ARG A 26 24.34 -96.70 44.55
CA ARG A 26 24.41 -98.15 44.99
C ARG A 26 25.10 -99.03 43.92
N GLY A 27 25.85 -100.12 44.22
CA GLY A 27 26.37 -100.69 45.48
C GLY A 27 26.79 -102.20 45.35
N VAL A 28 27.49 -102.77 46.35
CA VAL A 28 27.84 -104.23 46.54
C VAL A 28 28.95 -104.79 45.59
N GLY A 29 29.83 -105.75 45.93
CA GLY A 29 30.14 -106.50 47.17
C GLY A 29 31.41 -107.42 47.04
N PRO A 30 31.91 -108.10 48.11
CA PRO A 30 33.37 -108.34 48.28
C PRO A 30 33.86 -109.76 48.68
N GLY A 31 35.19 -109.95 48.78
CA GLY A 31 35.87 -111.00 49.59
C GLY A 31 37.18 -111.58 48.99
N THR A 32 38.17 -112.14 49.70
CA THR A 32 38.55 -112.16 51.14
C THR A 32 40.05 -112.57 51.27
N TRP A 33 40.69 -112.39 52.44
CA TRP A 33 42.09 -112.79 52.76
C TRP A 33 42.21 -114.08 53.62
N ALA A 34 43.46 -114.52 53.91
CA ALA A 34 43.93 -115.45 54.98
C ALA A 34 43.89 -117.00 54.73
N GLN A 35 44.62 -117.88 55.45
CA GLN A 35 46.01 -117.92 56.01
C GLN A 35 46.34 -119.32 56.64
N PHE A 36 47.62 -119.63 56.90
CA PHE A 36 48.17 -120.41 58.07
C PHE A 36 48.29 -121.99 58.14
N VAL A 37 49.54 -122.47 58.02
CA VAL A 37 50.36 -123.46 58.81
C VAL A 37 49.77 -124.65 59.65
N GLY A 38 50.40 -125.85 59.53
CA GLY A 38 50.67 -126.82 60.65
C GLY A 38 50.52 -128.34 60.33
N SER A 39 51.02 -129.34 61.11
CA SER A 39 52.18 -129.45 62.05
C SER A 39 52.37 -130.91 62.61
N GLY A 40 53.58 -131.30 63.11
CA GLY A 40 53.91 -132.54 63.89
C GLY A 40 54.26 -133.81 63.07
N GLY A 41 55.03 -134.83 63.51
CA GLY A 41 55.79 -135.26 64.74
C GLY A 41 56.57 -136.57 64.40
N SER A 42 57.12 -137.49 65.24
CA SER A 42 57.60 -137.67 66.64
C SER A 42 58.09 -139.16 66.81
N SER A 43 58.93 -139.68 67.73
CA SER A 43 59.96 -139.18 68.70
C SER A 43 60.66 -140.37 69.44
N SER A 44 61.91 -140.19 69.98
CA SER A 44 62.51 -140.80 71.22
C SER A 44 62.72 -142.37 71.36
N SER A 45 63.88 -142.98 71.70
CA SER A 45 64.64 -143.11 73.00
C SER A 45 64.65 -144.57 73.57
N SER A 46 65.58 -145.11 74.41
CA SER A 46 67.00 -144.83 74.78
C SER A 46 67.59 -145.85 75.84
N SER A 47 68.91 -146.14 75.80
CA SER A 47 69.84 -146.39 76.96
C SER A 47 69.96 -147.73 77.76
N SER A 48 71.22 -148.24 77.84
CA SER A 48 72.03 -148.65 79.04
C SER A 48 71.99 -150.03 79.78
N SER A 49 73.16 -150.69 79.81
CA SER A 49 73.96 -151.21 80.97
C SER A 49 73.64 -152.49 81.81
N SER A 50 74.45 -153.54 81.58
CA SER A 50 75.35 -154.26 82.55
C SER A 50 74.89 -155.14 83.76
N SER A 51 75.30 -156.43 83.70
CA SER A 51 75.98 -157.25 84.76
C SER A 51 75.21 -158.24 85.69
N ILE A 52 76.00 -159.17 86.30
CA ILE A 52 75.80 -159.98 87.54
C ILE A 52 75.27 -161.46 87.47
N PHE A 53 76.21 -162.42 87.65
CA PHE A 53 76.23 -163.66 88.50
C PHE A 53 75.54 -165.04 88.19
N LEU A 54 76.32 -166.12 88.47
CA LEU A 54 75.98 -167.52 88.89
C LEU A 54 75.27 -168.46 87.88
N LEU A 55 75.41 -169.82 87.87
CA LEU A 55 76.21 -170.80 88.65
C LEU A 55 76.41 -172.14 87.85
N LEU A 56 77.21 -173.08 88.41
CA LEU A 56 77.55 -174.46 87.93
C LEU A 56 78.61 -174.52 86.80
N LEU A 57 79.63 -175.38 86.80
CA LEU A 57 80.15 -176.33 87.82
C LEU A 57 81.68 -176.58 87.63
N LEU A 58 82.31 -177.38 88.51
CA LEU A 58 83.76 -177.65 88.59
C LEU A 58 84.08 -179.16 88.53
N LEU A 59 85.39 -179.49 88.52
CA LEU A 59 86.05 -180.81 88.73
C LEU A 59 86.21 -181.70 87.47
N PHE A 60 87.22 -182.58 87.37
CA PHE A 60 88.15 -183.14 88.40
C PHE A 60 89.64 -183.21 87.94
N MET A 61 90.55 -183.70 88.80
CA MET A 61 92.03 -183.65 88.73
C MET A 61 92.73 -185.05 88.75
N SER A 62 94.07 -185.06 88.82
CA SER A 62 95.07 -186.14 89.07
C SER A 62 94.63 -187.34 89.95
N HIS A 63 95.23 -188.55 89.95
CA HIS A 63 96.65 -189.01 89.92
C HIS A 63 96.76 -190.46 89.30
N HIS A 64 97.84 -191.29 89.33
CA HIS A 64 99.19 -191.29 89.95
C HIS A 64 100.18 -192.25 89.23
N GLY A 65 101.48 -191.91 89.15
CA GLY A 65 102.63 -192.84 88.97
C GLY A 65 102.76 -193.64 87.65
N GLU A 66 103.83 -194.41 87.37
CA GLU A 66 105.26 -194.32 87.77
C GLU A 66 106.08 -195.31 86.87
N ASP A 67 107.32 -194.97 86.47
CA ASP A 67 108.37 -195.87 85.88
C ASP A 67 108.07 -196.71 84.59
N SER A 68 109.04 -197.10 83.74
CA SER A 68 110.48 -196.77 83.59
C SER A 68 110.94 -196.96 82.12
N VAL A 69 112.21 -196.67 81.82
CA VAL A 69 112.81 -196.62 80.47
C VAL A 69 113.07 -198.01 79.86
N ALA A 70 112.36 -198.38 78.78
CA ALA A 70 112.85 -199.19 77.65
C ALA A 70 111.79 -199.33 76.53
N ILE A 71 112.18 -199.89 75.37
CA ILE A 71 111.30 -200.41 74.30
C ILE A 71 110.40 -199.36 73.61
N ALA A 72 110.86 -198.12 73.51
CA ALA A 72 110.79 -197.44 72.22
C ALA A 72 111.95 -197.95 71.36
N MET A 73 111.67 -198.79 70.35
CA MET A 73 112.62 -199.13 69.25
C MET A 73 112.03 -200.04 68.18
N ASP A 74 111.02 -200.85 68.50
CA ASP A 74 110.47 -201.87 67.60
C ASP A 74 109.13 -201.45 66.95
N ARG A 75 108.82 -202.04 65.79
CA ARG A 75 107.51 -201.98 65.11
C ARG A 75 106.87 -200.60 64.83
N ILE A 76 107.50 -199.56 64.24
CA ILE A 76 108.82 -199.33 63.60
C ILE A 76 109.17 -200.35 62.50
N ALA A 77 109.48 -201.59 62.85
CA ALA A 77 109.54 -202.75 61.93
C ALA A 77 108.25 -203.02 61.09
N ALA A 78 107.15 -202.29 61.30
CA ALA A 78 105.94 -202.33 60.50
C ALA A 78 105.75 -201.08 59.62
N ASP A 79 106.18 -199.89 60.09
CA ASP A 79 106.36 -198.70 59.25
C ASP A 79 107.32 -198.95 58.08
N LEU A 80 108.24 -199.90 58.24
CA LEU A 80 109.30 -200.23 57.29
C LEU A 80 108.88 -200.93 55.97
N ARG A 81 107.59 -200.89 55.57
CA ARG A 81 107.13 -201.37 54.24
C ARG A 81 106.23 -200.42 53.41
N LEU A 82 105.90 -199.21 53.87
CA LEU A 82 105.15 -198.24 53.03
C LEU A 82 105.72 -196.80 53.01
N VAL A 83 106.94 -196.61 53.51
CA VAL A 83 107.63 -195.30 53.56
C VAL A 83 107.92 -194.62 52.19
N PRO A 84 108.27 -195.34 51.10
CA PRO A 84 108.69 -194.66 49.86
C PRO A 84 107.63 -193.76 49.20
N CYS A 85 106.36 -194.16 49.16
CA CYS A 85 105.33 -193.48 48.37
C CYS A 85 104.70 -192.25 49.06
N LYS A 86 104.80 -192.12 50.39
CA LYS A 86 104.26 -190.93 51.11
C LYS A 86 105.12 -189.68 50.94
N LYS A 87 106.40 -189.81 50.54
CA LYS A 87 107.33 -188.67 50.39
C LYS A 87 107.01 -187.79 49.17
N GLU A 88 106.56 -188.39 48.07
CA GLU A 88 106.34 -187.69 46.80
C GLU A 88 105.13 -186.76 46.85
N SER A 89 104.04 -187.20 47.50
CA SER A 89 102.83 -186.39 47.67
C SER A 89 103.04 -185.16 48.55
N LEU A 90 103.93 -185.26 49.55
CA LEU A 90 104.32 -184.13 50.40
C LEU A 90 105.24 -183.14 49.66
N ARG A 91 106.08 -183.62 48.73
CA ARG A 91 106.94 -182.74 47.93
C ARG A 91 106.15 -181.86 46.97
N LYS A 92 105.18 -182.44 46.25
CA LYS A 92 104.28 -181.69 45.36
C LYS A 92 103.35 -180.74 46.12
N GLY A 93 102.93 -181.10 47.33
CA GLY A 93 102.20 -180.19 48.22
C GLY A 93 103.02 -178.94 48.62
N PHE A 94 104.33 -179.09 48.84
CA PHE A 94 105.21 -177.96 49.17
C PHE A 94 105.54 -177.06 47.97
N GLU A 95 105.64 -177.62 46.76
CA GLU A 95 105.90 -176.84 45.54
C GLU A 95 104.69 -175.97 45.15
N GLN A 96 103.45 -176.38 45.44
CA GLN A 96 102.27 -175.52 45.25
C GLN A 96 102.11 -174.41 46.31
N ALA A 97 102.73 -174.54 47.49
CA ALA A 97 102.65 -173.52 48.54
C ALA A 97 103.50 -172.27 48.22
N LEU A 98 104.62 -172.44 47.50
CA LEU A 98 105.55 -171.34 47.20
C LEU A 98 105.10 -170.41 46.07
N LEU A 99 104.15 -170.82 45.22
CA LEU A 99 103.67 -170.00 44.11
C LEU A 99 102.63 -168.94 44.53
N LEU A 100 101.95 -169.16 45.67
CA LEU A 100 100.94 -168.24 46.23
C LEU A 100 101.54 -166.94 46.80
N GLY A 101 102.86 -166.90 47.07
CA GLY A 101 103.53 -165.70 47.56
C GLY A 101 103.69 -164.60 46.51
N LEU A 102 103.71 -164.95 45.21
CA LEU A 102 103.99 -164.01 44.10
C LEU A 102 102.74 -163.33 43.52
N GLN A 103 101.53 -163.66 44.00
CA GLN A 103 100.27 -163.07 43.49
C GLN A 103 99.67 -161.98 44.39
N TRP A 104 100.29 -161.66 45.53
CA TRP A 104 99.79 -160.61 46.42
C TRP A 104 100.27 -159.20 46.05
N GLU A 105 101.47 -159.08 45.47
CA GLU A 105 102.11 -157.81 45.12
C GLU A 105 101.36 -157.08 43.98
N GLU A 106 100.90 -157.81 42.95
CA GLU A 106 100.05 -157.27 41.87
C GLU A 106 98.66 -156.78 42.35
N LEU A 107 98.16 -157.29 43.48
CA LEU A 107 96.82 -156.95 43.97
C LEU A 107 96.81 -155.65 44.80
N GLU A 108 97.92 -155.33 45.46
CA GLU A 108 98.05 -154.14 46.31
C GLU A 108 98.14 -152.86 45.45
N GLU A 109 98.95 -152.85 44.37
CA GLU A 109 99.00 -151.74 43.41
C GLU A 109 97.63 -151.42 42.76
N HIS A 110 96.79 -152.44 42.56
CA HIS A 110 95.47 -152.25 41.96
C HIS A 110 94.50 -151.51 42.90
N PHE A 111 94.66 -151.62 44.23
CA PHE A 111 93.83 -150.87 45.18
C PHE A 111 94.28 -149.40 45.31
N ASP A 112 95.59 -149.13 45.32
CA ASP A 112 96.13 -147.76 45.30
C ASP A 112 95.73 -146.99 44.03
N SER A 113 95.66 -147.68 42.88
CA SER A 113 95.16 -147.12 41.63
C SER A 113 93.68 -146.70 41.71
N ILE A 114 92.84 -147.52 42.35
CA ILE A 114 91.42 -147.20 42.57
C ILE A 114 91.26 -146.01 43.54
N ALA A 115 92.07 -145.93 44.60
CA ALA A 115 92.01 -144.84 45.56
C ALA A 115 92.22 -143.47 44.90
N LYS A 116 93.31 -143.31 44.13
CA LYS A 116 93.58 -142.07 43.37
C LYS A 116 92.46 -141.68 42.41
N SER A 117 91.87 -142.66 41.73
CA SER A 117 90.79 -142.41 40.76
C SER A 117 89.48 -141.91 41.42
N LEU A 118 89.30 -142.11 42.73
CA LEU A 118 88.17 -141.59 43.48
C LEU A 118 88.41 -140.15 43.97
N ASP A 119 89.61 -139.84 44.45
CA ASP A 119 89.96 -138.48 44.91
C ASP A 119 89.89 -137.46 43.77
N GLU A 120 90.47 -137.76 42.60
CA GLU A 120 90.39 -136.91 41.39
C GLU A 120 88.96 -136.64 40.92
N ARG A 121 88.01 -137.52 41.26
CA ARG A 121 86.58 -137.35 40.95
C ARG A 121 85.83 -136.51 41.98
N LEU A 122 86.39 -136.32 43.17
CA LEU A 122 85.75 -135.58 44.26
C LEU A 122 86.02 -134.08 44.11
N GLU A 123 87.27 -133.67 43.90
CA GLU A 123 87.63 -132.27 43.56
C GLU A 123 86.84 -131.75 42.34
N ASN A 124 86.65 -132.61 41.33
CA ASN A 124 85.92 -132.28 40.10
C ASN A 124 84.40 -132.06 40.32
N LEU A 125 83.85 -132.52 41.45
CA LEU A 125 82.47 -132.25 41.83
C LEU A 125 82.35 -130.96 42.64
N GLU A 126 83.24 -130.71 43.60
CA GLU A 126 83.28 -129.45 44.36
C GLU A 126 83.48 -128.23 43.44
N ALA A 127 84.40 -128.34 42.46
CA ALA A 127 84.61 -127.32 41.43
C ALA A 127 83.35 -127.06 40.57
N ARG A 128 82.45 -128.06 40.45
CA ARG A 128 81.20 -127.94 39.69
C ARG A 128 80.05 -127.38 40.52
N GLU A 129 80.06 -127.60 41.83
CA GLU A 129 79.11 -127.00 42.77
C GLU A 129 79.33 -125.49 42.89
N GLY A 130 80.58 -125.04 43.03
CA GLY A 130 80.92 -123.61 43.04
C GLY A 130 80.53 -122.85 41.76
N SER A 131 80.38 -123.55 40.63
CA SER A 131 79.90 -122.95 39.37
C SER A 131 78.39 -122.66 39.38
N ILE A 132 77.59 -123.46 40.10
CA ILE A 132 76.13 -123.30 40.20
C ILE A 132 75.79 -122.07 41.06
N ASP A 133 76.54 -121.86 42.13
CA ASP A 133 76.39 -120.74 43.06
C ASP A 133 76.63 -119.36 42.40
N ASP A 134 77.42 -119.32 41.33
CA ASP A 134 77.69 -118.13 40.52
C ASP A 134 76.69 -117.94 39.34
N ILE A 135 75.85 -118.95 39.07
CA ILE A 135 74.70 -118.84 38.16
C ILE A 135 73.50 -118.24 38.91
N LEU A 136 73.22 -118.72 40.13
CA LEU A 136 72.11 -118.25 40.98
C LEU A 136 72.19 -116.74 41.30
N ARG A 137 73.41 -116.17 41.38
CA ARG A 137 73.61 -114.71 41.53
C ARG A 137 73.15 -113.94 40.30
N LYS A 138 73.50 -114.43 39.11
CA LYS A 138 73.16 -113.79 37.83
C LYS A 138 71.66 -113.87 37.52
N GLU A 139 71.01 -114.98 37.89
CA GLU A 139 69.55 -115.11 37.82
C GLU A 139 68.84 -114.03 38.67
N LYS A 140 69.32 -113.80 39.89
CA LYS A 140 68.79 -112.75 40.78
C LYS A 140 68.98 -111.33 40.23
N ASP A 141 70.12 -111.05 39.60
CA ASP A 141 70.38 -109.75 38.96
C ASP A 141 69.55 -109.55 37.68
N LEU A 142 69.33 -110.62 36.90
CA LEU A 142 68.38 -110.61 35.77
C LEU A 142 66.95 -110.29 36.24
N GLY A 143 66.48 -110.92 37.32
CA GLY A 143 65.20 -110.59 37.98
C GLY A 143 65.15 -109.20 38.65
N SER A 144 66.26 -108.45 38.64
CA SER A 144 66.31 -107.03 38.98
C SER A 144 66.24 -106.14 37.74
N MET A 145 66.91 -106.54 36.66
CA MET A 145 66.80 -105.90 35.34
C MET A 145 65.40 -106.01 34.74
N GLU A 146 64.77 -107.18 34.83
CA GLU A 146 63.45 -107.47 34.27
C GLU A 146 62.36 -106.59 34.88
N ARG A 147 62.35 -106.41 36.21
CA ARG A 147 61.45 -105.46 36.88
C ARG A 147 61.69 -104.00 36.45
N ARG A 148 62.95 -103.59 36.25
CA ARG A 148 63.27 -102.26 35.72
C ARG A 148 62.84 -102.06 34.27
N LEU A 149 62.81 -103.13 33.46
CA LEU A 149 62.28 -103.12 32.11
C LEU A 149 60.74 -103.05 32.11
N GLU A 150 60.07 -103.74 33.03
CA GLU A 150 58.62 -103.61 33.27
C GLU A 150 58.26 -102.19 33.76
N GLU A 151 59.01 -101.62 34.70
CA GLU A 151 58.85 -100.22 35.16
C GLU A 151 59.02 -99.21 34.01
N LEU A 152 60.06 -99.36 33.18
CA LEU A 152 60.27 -98.52 32.00
C LEU A 152 59.20 -98.75 30.93
N GLY A 153 58.73 -99.98 30.74
CA GLY A 153 57.62 -100.31 29.84
C GLY A 153 56.32 -99.65 30.27
N ASN A 154 56.01 -99.66 31.57
CA ASN A 154 54.87 -98.95 32.14
C ASN A 154 55.00 -97.43 31.98
N ALA A 155 56.18 -96.86 32.28
CA ALA A 155 56.44 -95.42 32.09
C ALA A 155 56.39 -94.99 30.61
N CYS A 156 56.73 -95.87 29.68
CA CYS A 156 56.53 -95.65 28.24
C CYS A 156 55.04 -95.69 27.86
N ARG A 157 54.29 -96.70 28.32
CA ARG A 157 52.83 -96.79 28.10
C ARG A 157 52.10 -95.56 28.65
N GLU A 158 52.40 -95.13 29.88
CA GLU A 158 51.83 -93.93 30.49
C GLU A 158 52.15 -92.66 29.69
N LYS A 159 53.41 -92.49 29.23
CA LYS A 159 53.79 -91.37 28.38
C LYS A 159 53.13 -91.42 27.01
N GLU A 160 52.90 -92.59 26.43
CA GLU A 160 52.18 -92.77 25.17
C GLU A 160 50.70 -92.39 25.32
N GLU A 161 50.02 -92.80 26.40
CA GLU A 161 48.66 -92.33 26.70
C GLU A 161 48.59 -90.83 27.00
N LEU A 162 49.59 -90.25 27.67
CA LEU A 162 49.67 -88.81 27.89
C LEU A 162 49.93 -88.05 26.58
N LEU A 163 50.71 -88.62 25.66
CA LEU A 163 50.95 -88.07 24.33
C LEU A 163 49.68 -88.15 23.46
N LEU A 164 48.92 -89.25 23.52
CA LEU A 164 47.58 -89.31 22.90
C LEU A 164 46.66 -88.23 23.48
N ARG A 165 46.52 -88.14 24.81
CA ARG A 165 45.68 -87.12 25.46
C ARG A 165 46.11 -85.69 25.11
N ALA A 166 47.41 -85.43 24.99
CA ALA A 166 47.94 -84.13 24.54
C ALA A 166 47.67 -83.87 23.05
N LYS A 167 47.77 -84.88 22.19
CA LYS A 167 47.45 -84.80 20.76
C LYS A 167 45.97 -84.55 20.52
N ASP A 168 45.08 -85.24 21.24
CA ASP A 168 43.63 -85.10 21.11
C ASP A 168 43.18 -83.73 21.66
N SER A 169 43.77 -83.27 22.76
CA SER A 169 43.61 -81.90 23.27
C SER A 169 44.08 -80.85 22.25
N LEU A 170 45.26 -81.03 21.65
CA LEU A 170 45.78 -80.15 20.60
C LEU A 170 44.88 -80.13 19.35
N ALA A 171 44.33 -81.28 18.94
CA ALA A 171 43.37 -81.35 17.84
C ALA A 171 42.08 -80.59 18.17
N GLY A 172 41.60 -80.66 19.42
CA GLY A 172 40.51 -79.83 19.93
C GLY A 172 40.84 -78.33 19.83
N CYS A 173 42.01 -77.91 20.31
CA CYS A 173 42.45 -76.51 20.21
C CYS A 173 42.64 -76.01 18.77
N VAL A 174 43.05 -76.87 17.84
CA VAL A 174 43.15 -76.53 16.40
C VAL A 174 41.75 -76.34 15.80
N LEU A 175 40.80 -77.22 16.08
CA LEU A 175 39.41 -77.05 15.61
C LEU A 175 38.73 -75.81 16.24
N GLU A 176 39.06 -75.48 17.48
CA GLU A 176 38.61 -74.24 18.15
C GLU A 176 39.26 -72.99 17.52
N ALA A 177 40.55 -73.05 17.16
CA ALA A 177 41.22 -71.98 16.45
C ALA A 177 40.63 -71.76 15.06
N GLU A 178 40.44 -72.82 14.26
CA GLU A 178 39.78 -72.73 12.95
C GLU A 178 38.33 -72.21 13.06
N ALA A 179 37.61 -72.54 14.14
CA ALA A 179 36.27 -72.00 14.37
C ALA A 179 36.34 -70.48 14.61
N LYS A 180 37.27 -70.01 15.44
CA LYS A 180 37.49 -68.58 15.71
C LYS A 180 38.01 -67.83 14.48
N ASP A 181 38.85 -68.44 13.65
CA ASP A 181 39.28 -67.83 12.38
C ASP A 181 38.10 -67.66 11.42
N ARG A 182 37.19 -68.64 11.34
CA ARG A 182 35.93 -68.51 10.58
C ARG A 182 35.01 -67.42 11.15
N GLU A 183 34.90 -67.31 12.47
CA GLU A 183 34.15 -66.22 13.13
C GLU A 183 34.79 -64.84 12.87
N LEU A 184 36.12 -64.73 12.91
CA LEU A 184 36.85 -63.50 12.62
C LEU A 184 36.71 -63.06 11.16
N ILE A 185 36.66 -63.99 10.21
CA ILE A 185 36.36 -63.70 8.80
C ILE A 185 34.94 -63.13 8.66
N LEU A 186 33.93 -63.79 9.25
CA LEU A 186 32.54 -63.32 9.21
C LEU A 186 32.36 -61.96 9.91
N LEU A 187 33.09 -61.70 10.99
CA LEU A 187 33.14 -60.39 11.64
C LEU A 187 33.85 -59.34 10.77
N GLY A 188 34.90 -59.72 10.03
CA GLY A 188 35.56 -58.86 9.04
C GLY A 188 34.64 -58.47 7.88
N ASP A 189 33.88 -59.41 7.34
CA ASP A 189 32.87 -59.16 6.30
C ASP A 189 31.73 -58.26 6.83
N SER A 190 31.31 -58.49 8.08
CA SER A 190 30.32 -57.63 8.77
C SER A 190 30.84 -56.21 9.03
N VAL A 191 32.12 -56.05 9.40
CA VAL A 191 32.74 -54.73 9.59
C VAL A 191 32.92 -54.00 8.26
N THR A 192 33.42 -54.67 7.22
CA THR A 192 33.66 -54.04 5.90
C THR A 192 32.36 -53.63 5.20
N THR A 193 31.30 -54.43 5.31
CA THR A 193 29.96 -54.03 4.84
C THR A 193 29.43 -52.83 5.62
N LYS A 194 29.63 -52.77 6.95
CA LYS A 194 29.22 -51.62 7.76
C LYS A 194 30.04 -50.35 7.51
N THR A 195 31.34 -50.44 7.20
CA THR A 195 32.09 -49.25 6.77
C THR A 195 31.61 -48.74 5.42
N LEU A 196 31.29 -49.63 4.46
CA LEU A 196 30.72 -49.22 3.17
C LEU A 196 29.34 -48.58 3.31
N GLU A 197 28.47 -49.09 4.19
CA GLU A 197 27.20 -48.44 4.54
C GLU A 197 27.41 -47.02 5.10
N LEU A 198 28.35 -46.85 6.04
CA LEU A 198 28.68 -45.55 6.63
C LEU A 198 29.26 -44.56 5.60
N GLU A 199 30.13 -45.01 4.69
CA GLU A 199 30.66 -44.20 3.59
C GLU A 199 29.57 -43.75 2.60
N ILE A 200 28.55 -44.59 2.37
CA ILE A 200 27.38 -44.23 1.55
C ILE A 200 26.54 -43.18 2.31
N MET A 201 26.26 -43.39 3.60
CA MET A 201 25.51 -42.44 4.42
C MET A 201 26.21 -41.09 4.52
N GLN A 202 27.53 -41.05 4.74
CA GLN A 202 28.31 -39.82 4.80
C GLN A 202 28.25 -39.03 3.49
N ARG A 203 28.31 -39.71 2.34
CA ARG A 203 28.14 -39.06 1.02
C ARG A 203 26.73 -38.52 0.79
N MET A 204 25.69 -39.24 1.23
CA MET A 204 24.31 -38.73 1.16
C MET A 204 24.09 -37.51 2.06
N ILE A 205 24.64 -37.53 3.28
CA ILE A 205 24.60 -36.39 4.20
C ILE A 205 25.34 -35.18 3.59
N GLN A 206 26.52 -35.39 3.01
CA GLN A 206 27.28 -34.32 2.35
C GLN A 206 26.50 -33.69 1.19
N ALA A 207 25.98 -34.50 0.26
CA ALA A 207 25.18 -34.02 -0.87
C ALA A 207 23.91 -33.28 -0.41
N SER A 208 23.17 -33.82 0.57
CA SER A 208 22.00 -33.16 1.16
C SER A 208 22.34 -31.86 1.89
N SER A 209 23.57 -31.72 2.43
CA SER A 209 24.04 -30.48 3.05
C SER A 209 24.39 -29.42 2.01
N GLU A 210 25.03 -29.82 0.90
CA GLU A 210 25.35 -28.94 -0.23
C GLU A 210 24.07 -28.45 -0.93
N GLU A 211 23.07 -29.33 -1.12
CA GLU A 211 21.73 -28.96 -1.57
C GLU A 211 21.07 -27.96 -0.63
N LEU A 212 21.12 -28.20 0.70
CA LEU A 212 20.54 -27.30 1.70
C LEU A 212 21.16 -25.90 1.64
N MET A 213 22.50 -25.78 1.68
CA MET A 213 23.19 -24.49 1.56
C MET A 213 22.80 -23.79 0.25
N SER A 214 22.76 -24.52 -0.86
CA SER A 214 22.38 -23.95 -2.15
C SER A 214 20.90 -23.52 -2.19
N THR A 215 20.00 -24.13 -1.41
CA THR A 215 18.62 -23.61 -1.24
C THR A 215 18.57 -22.39 -0.34
N GLU A 216 19.38 -22.33 0.72
CA GLU A 216 19.48 -21.17 1.63
C GLU A 216 19.95 -19.91 0.86
N GLU A 217 21.05 -20.02 0.10
CA GLU A 217 21.56 -18.96 -0.80
C GLU A 217 20.48 -18.44 -1.77
N ARG A 218 19.69 -19.35 -2.37
CA ARG A 218 18.58 -18.97 -3.26
C ARG A 218 17.47 -18.24 -2.50
N THR A 219 17.14 -18.64 -1.27
CA THR A 219 16.13 -17.93 -0.47
C THR A 219 16.61 -16.56 -0.02
N GLU A 220 17.88 -16.39 0.33
CA GLU A 220 18.44 -15.06 0.67
C GLU A 220 18.39 -14.12 -0.55
N CYS A 221 18.78 -14.61 -1.73
CA CYS A 221 18.68 -13.88 -2.99
C CYS A 221 17.26 -13.36 -3.26
N VAL A 222 16.24 -14.24 -3.19
CA VAL A 222 14.83 -13.88 -3.35
C VAL A 222 14.34 -12.91 -2.26
N LEU A 223 14.85 -13.01 -1.03
CA LEU A 223 14.51 -12.08 0.05
C LEU A 223 15.07 -10.67 -0.19
N GLU A 224 16.24 -10.52 -0.82
CA GLU A 224 16.77 -9.20 -1.21
C GLU A 224 16.03 -8.62 -2.43
N GLU A 225 15.65 -9.45 -3.41
CA GLU A 225 14.77 -9.03 -4.52
C GLU A 225 13.43 -8.51 -4.00
N LEU A 226 12.78 -9.24 -3.08
CA LEU A 226 11.52 -8.81 -2.45
C LEU A 226 11.69 -7.54 -1.61
N ARG A 227 12.83 -7.35 -0.92
CA ARG A 227 13.18 -6.08 -0.26
C ARG A 227 13.43 -4.96 -1.27
N GLY A 228 13.89 -5.25 -2.49
CA GLY A 228 13.93 -4.32 -3.62
C GLY A 228 12.52 -3.87 -4.02
N CYS A 229 11.65 -4.82 -4.36
CA CYS A 229 10.27 -4.54 -4.76
C CYS A 229 9.46 -3.80 -3.68
N LEU A 230 9.64 -4.13 -2.40
CA LEU A 230 8.96 -3.42 -1.31
C LEU A 230 9.35 -1.93 -1.26
N ARG A 231 10.64 -1.61 -1.36
CA ARG A 231 11.14 -0.22 -1.42
C ARG A 231 10.61 0.52 -2.65
N GLU A 232 10.50 -0.15 -3.80
CA GLU A 232 9.93 0.45 -5.01
C GLU A 232 8.43 0.77 -4.84
N LEU A 233 7.67 -0.12 -4.19
CA LEU A 233 6.26 0.10 -3.86
C LEU A 233 6.08 1.21 -2.81
N ASP A 234 6.96 1.30 -1.81
CA ASP A 234 7.00 2.40 -0.84
C ASP A 234 7.21 3.75 -1.54
N CYS A 235 8.23 3.85 -2.42
CA CYS A 235 8.47 5.06 -3.22
C CYS A 235 7.26 5.42 -4.09
N LYS A 236 6.69 4.47 -4.82
CA LYS A 236 5.51 4.69 -5.68
C LYS A 236 4.26 5.12 -4.89
N ARG A 237 4.04 4.59 -3.69
CA ARG A 237 2.98 5.07 -2.79
C ARG A 237 3.19 6.54 -2.44
N ASP A 238 4.43 6.93 -2.13
CA ASP A 238 4.72 8.28 -1.63
C ASP A 238 4.74 9.30 -2.79
N GLU A 239 5.14 8.91 -4.00
CA GLU A 239 4.89 9.64 -5.25
C GLU A 239 3.39 9.86 -5.50
N LEU A 240 2.57 8.80 -5.39
CA LEU A 240 1.11 8.91 -5.53
C LEU A 240 0.49 9.84 -4.49
N GLN A 241 0.99 9.86 -3.24
CA GLN A 241 0.56 10.83 -2.23
C GLN A 241 0.87 12.28 -2.63
N LEU A 242 2.02 12.55 -3.27
CA LEU A 242 2.35 13.89 -3.77
C LEU A 242 1.40 14.31 -4.90
N VAL A 243 1.09 13.39 -5.82
CA VAL A 243 0.12 13.63 -6.92
C VAL A 243 -1.29 13.90 -6.37
N VAL A 244 -1.74 13.16 -5.36
CA VAL A 244 -3.05 13.39 -4.72
C VAL A 244 -3.11 14.78 -4.06
N ARG A 245 -2.07 15.20 -3.34
CA ARG A 245 -2.01 16.54 -2.71
C ARG A 245 -2.06 17.66 -3.75
N ALA A 246 -1.30 17.52 -4.84
CA ALA A 246 -1.32 18.48 -5.96
C ALA A 246 -2.71 18.54 -6.63
N PHE A 247 -3.38 17.40 -6.80
CA PHE A 247 -4.74 17.37 -7.33
C PHE A 247 -5.75 18.07 -6.40
N ASP A 248 -5.68 17.83 -5.09
CA ASP A 248 -6.51 18.52 -4.09
C ASP A 248 -6.27 20.04 -4.08
N GLU A 249 -5.05 20.51 -4.38
CA GLU A 249 -4.74 21.93 -4.53
C GLU A 249 -5.35 22.51 -5.81
N CYS A 250 -5.23 21.84 -6.96
CA CYS A 250 -5.91 22.21 -8.21
C CYS A 250 -7.44 22.29 -8.05
N VAL A 251 -8.06 21.35 -7.32
CA VAL A 251 -9.51 21.37 -7.04
C VAL A 251 -9.90 22.62 -6.23
N LYS A 252 -9.13 22.98 -5.20
CA LYS A 252 -9.37 24.19 -4.39
C LYS A 252 -9.20 25.48 -5.21
N GLU A 253 -8.26 25.51 -6.15
CA GLU A 253 -8.13 26.63 -7.08
C GLU A 253 -9.33 26.73 -8.03
N LEU A 254 -9.72 25.61 -8.67
CA LEU A 254 -10.87 25.56 -9.59
C LEU A 254 -12.17 26.01 -8.92
N ASP A 255 -12.43 25.60 -7.67
CA ASP A 255 -13.62 26.06 -6.93
C ASP A 255 -13.49 27.50 -6.42
N SER A 256 -12.29 28.05 -6.31
CA SER A 256 -12.10 29.50 -6.11
C SER A 256 -12.39 30.28 -7.40
N LYS A 257 -11.91 29.81 -8.55
CA LYS A 257 -12.24 30.39 -9.87
C LYS A 257 -13.73 30.29 -10.20
N ARG A 258 -14.38 29.16 -9.89
CA ARG A 258 -15.85 28.99 -9.99
C ARG A 258 -16.61 30.07 -9.21
N ARG A 259 -16.16 30.38 -7.98
CA ARG A 259 -16.74 31.43 -7.12
C ARG A 259 -16.37 32.85 -7.55
N GLU A 260 -15.32 33.05 -8.35
CA GLU A 260 -15.03 34.32 -9.03
C GLU A 260 -15.99 34.52 -10.22
N PHE A 261 -16.09 33.54 -11.12
CA PHE A 261 -17.02 33.62 -12.27
C PHE A 261 -18.48 33.78 -11.82
N ALA A 262 -18.92 33.11 -10.76
CA ALA A 262 -20.27 33.27 -10.22
C ALA A 262 -20.55 34.68 -9.62
N ARG A 263 -19.51 35.41 -9.17
CA ARG A 263 -19.64 36.82 -8.74
C ARG A 263 -19.63 37.77 -9.94
N LEU A 264 -18.79 37.51 -10.93
CA LEU A 264 -18.74 38.28 -12.17
C LEU A 264 -20.05 38.17 -12.96
N GLY A 265 -20.65 36.98 -13.05
CA GLY A 265 -21.94 36.76 -13.71
C GLY A 265 -23.04 37.65 -13.16
N LYS A 266 -23.22 37.66 -11.83
CA LYS A 266 -24.19 38.55 -11.15
C LYS A 266 -23.93 40.03 -11.43
N SER A 267 -22.67 40.47 -11.34
CA SER A 267 -22.30 41.86 -11.66
C SER A 267 -22.63 42.25 -13.11
N VAL A 268 -22.48 41.31 -14.06
CA VAL A 268 -22.88 41.50 -15.46
C VAL A 268 -24.40 41.53 -15.62
N GLU A 269 -25.15 40.67 -14.91
CA GLU A 269 -26.62 40.68 -14.89
C GLU A 269 -27.17 42.01 -14.33
N ASP A 270 -26.62 42.48 -13.21
CA ASP A 270 -26.96 43.73 -12.54
C ASP A 270 -26.68 44.95 -13.45
N LEU A 271 -25.47 45.04 -14.01
CA LEU A 271 -25.10 46.11 -14.96
C LEU A 271 -25.96 46.07 -16.23
N SER A 272 -26.30 44.88 -16.74
CA SER A 272 -27.19 44.73 -17.89
C SER A 272 -28.63 45.20 -17.59
N ALA A 273 -29.10 45.03 -16.36
CA ALA A 273 -30.38 45.59 -15.91
C ALA A 273 -30.32 47.12 -15.76
N GLU A 274 -29.20 47.66 -15.27
CA GLU A 274 -28.99 49.11 -15.18
C GLU A 274 -28.93 49.77 -16.57
N VAL A 275 -28.24 49.15 -17.54
CA VAL A 275 -28.19 49.60 -18.94
C VAL A 275 -29.59 49.66 -19.55
N ARG A 276 -30.38 48.58 -19.47
CA ARG A 276 -31.78 48.57 -19.94
C ARG A 276 -32.65 49.65 -19.27
N SER A 277 -32.40 49.94 -17.98
CA SER A 277 -33.08 51.03 -17.26
C SER A 277 -32.65 52.42 -17.73
N ARG A 278 -31.41 52.61 -18.21
CA ARG A 278 -30.95 53.86 -18.82
C ARG A 278 -31.46 54.02 -20.24
N GLU A 279 -31.46 52.96 -21.04
CA GLU A 279 -31.96 52.94 -22.42
C GLU A 279 -33.42 53.41 -22.48
N GLY A 280 -34.33 52.80 -21.71
CA GLY A 280 -35.74 53.22 -21.67
C GLY A 280 -35.97 54.63 -21.11
N LYS A 281 -35.05 55.18 -20.32
CA LYS A 281 -35.09 56.60 -19.87
C LYS A 281 -34.65 57.55 -20.98
N LEU A 282 -33.65 57.17 -21.77
CA LEU A 282 -33.19 57.94 -22.94
C LEU A 282 -34.24 57.95 -24.04
N GLU A 283 -34.92 56.82 -24.28
CA GLU A 283 -36.03 56.71 -25.24
C GLU A 283 -37.20 57.63 -24.86
N ALA A 284 -37.66 57.58 -23.60
CA ALA A 284 -38.71 58.48 -23.10
C ALA A 284 -38.32 59.97 -23.14
N LEU A 285 -37.02 60.30 -23.01
CA LEU A 285 -36.51 61.66 -23.18
C LEU A 285 -36.44 62.09 -24.65
N ALA A 286 -36.09 61.17 -25.57
CA ALA A 286 -36.08 61.42 -27.01
C ALA A 286 -37.50 61.73 -27.52
N GLU A 287 -38.49 60.88 -27.19
CA GLU A 287 -39.90 61.18 -27.46
C GLU A 287 -40.34 62.52 -26.86
N GLY A 288 -39.82 62.87 -25.67
CA GLY A 288 -40.08 64.15 -25.01
C GLY A 288 -39.57 65.32 -25.84
N SER A 289 -38.34 65.22 -26.34
CA SER A 289 -37.73 66.20 -27.25
C SER A 289 -38.53 66.35 -28.54
N ASP A 290 -38.95 65.25 -29.16
CA ASP A 290 -39.72 65.27 -30.40
C ASP A 290 -41.10 65.94 -30.21
N ARG A 291 -41.80 65.62 -29.11
CA ARG A 291 -43.06 66.29 -28.71
C ARG A 291 -42.86 67.80 -28.52
N TYR A 292 -41.77 68.22 -27.88
CA TYR A 292 -41.46 69.65 -27.74
C TYR A 292 -41.09 70.31 -29.07
N SER A 293 -40.37 69.63 -29.96
CA SER A 293 -40.03 70.14 -31.30
C SER A 293 -41.30 70.41 -32.13
N ILE A 294 -42.24 69.46 -32.15
CA ILE A 294 -43.53 69.59 -32.83
C ILE A 294 -44.36 70.76 -32.26
N GLU A 295 -44.41 70.93 -30.94
CA GLU A 295 -45.12 72.06 -30.31
C GLU A 295 -44.41 73.40 -30.59
N ILE A 296 -43.08 73.43 -30.63
CA ILE A 296 -42.30 74.63 -31.01
C ILE A 296 -42.60 75.04 -32.46
N ASP A 297 -42.62 74.11 -33.40
CA ASP A 297 -42.92 74.42 -34.81
C ASP A 297 -44.38 74.85 -34.99
N ARG A 298 -45.31 74.20 -34.28
CA ARG A 298 -46.71 74.65 -34.22
C ARG A 298 -46.83 76.07 -33.65
N LYS A 299 -45.99 76.45 -32.69
CA LYS A 299 -45.95 77.81 -32.13
C LYS A 299 -45.34 78.84 -33.08
N LYS A 300 -44.32 78.48 -33.87
CA LYS A 300 -43.79 79.33 -34.96
C LYS A 300 -44.88 79.65 -35.98
N GLU A 301 -45.65 78.64 -36.42
CA GLU A 301 -46.72 78.84 -37.41
C GLU A 301 -47.91 79.67 -36.87
N GLN A 302 -48.20 79.59 -35.57
CA GLN A 302 -49.11 80.52 -34.91
C GLN A 302 -48.55 81.95 -34.85
N HIS A 303 -47.25 82.12 -34.66
CA HIS A 303 -46.59 83.43 -34.60
C HIS A 303 -46.59 84.12 -35.97
N THR A 304 -46.13 83.45 -37.03
CA THR A 304 -46.10 84.00 -38.41
C THR A 304 -47.51 84.40 -38.89
N SER A 305 -48.53 83.62 -38.53
CA SER A 305 -49.94 83.92 -38.79
C SER A 305 -50.39 85.20 -38.08
N LEU A 306 -50.04 85.37 -36.80
CA LEU A 306 -50.38 86.56 -36.00
C LEU A 306 -49.60 87.81 -36.46
N GLU A 307 -48.33 87.69 -36.81
CA GLU A 307 -47.52 88.78 -37.37
C GLU A 307 -48.11 89.31 -38.68
N LYS A 308 -48.57 88.41 -39.56
CA LYS A 308 -49.24 88.79 -40.81
C LYS A 308 -50.50 89.61 -40.56
N ILE A 309 -51.34 89.20 -39.62
CA ILE A 309 -52.58 89.91 -39.24
C ILE A 309 -52.24 91.26 -38.57
N SER A 310 -51.26 91.27 -37.66
CA SER A 310 -50.78 92.49 -36.99
C SER A 310 -50.28 93.54 -38.00
N ARG A 311 -49.48 93.10 -38.98
CA ARG A 311 -49.02 93.96 -40.07
C ARG A 311 -50.18 94.52 -40.91
N GLN A 312 -51.17 93.69 -41.25
CA GLN A 312 -52.36 94.14 -42.00
C GLN A 312 -53.14 95.23 -41.24
N TYR A 313 -53.35 95.08 -39.94
CA TYR A 313 -54.00 96.13 -39.12
C TYR A 313 -53.14 97.39 -39.02
N SER A 314 -51.81 97.27 -38.94
CA SER A 314 -50.90 98.43 -38.95
C SER A 314 -50.98 99.21 -40.27
N GLU A 315 -50.96 98.50 -41.41
CA GLU A 315 -51.15 99.07 -42.75
C GLU A 315 -52.52 99.75 -42.89
N GLU A 316 -53.59 99.14 -42.35
CA GLU A 316 -54.92 99.74 -42.32
C GLU A 316 -54.97 101.01 -41.47
N ILE A 317 -54.34 101.00 -40.29
CA ILE A 317 -54.27 102.15 -39.37
C ILE A 317 -53.55 103.34 -40.02
N GLU A 318 -52.41 103.12 -40.67
CA GLU A 318 -51.70 104.22 -41.36
C GLU A 318 -52.51 104.73 -42.57
N SER A 319 -53.20 103.86 -43.30
CA SER A 319 -54.11 104.30 -44.39
C SER A 319 -55.25 105.19 -43.86
N LYS A 320 -55.82 104.86 -42.69
CA LYS A 320 -56.87 105.64 -42.03
C LYS A 320 -56.36 106.95 -41.44
N LYS A 321 -55.14 106.98 -40.89
CA LYS A 321 -54.47 108.22 -40.48
C LYS A 321 -54.27 109.16 -41.66
N ALA A 322 -53.83 108.65 -42.82
CA ALA A 322 -53.61 109.44 -44.02
C ALA A 322 -54.93 110.03 -44.56
N THR A 323 -56.03 109.27 -44.61
CA THR A 323 -57.33 109.82 -45.05
C THR A 323 -57.90 110.83 -44.05
N LEU A 324 -57.73 110.63 -42.74
CA LEU A 324 -58.10 111.62 -41.72
C LEU A 324 -57.30 112.93 -41.86
N ALA A 325 -56.01 112.86 -42.20
CA ALA A 325 -55.20 114.05 -42.46
C ALA A 325 -55.71 114.84 -43.69
N LEU A 326 -56.00 114.16 -44.81
CA LEU A 326 -56.55 114.78 -46.01
C LEU A 326 -57.95 115.38 -45.78
N LEU A 327 -58.80 114.71 -45.00
CA LEU A 327 -60.10 115.26 -44.59
C LEU A 327 -59.94 116.50 -43.70
N THR A 328 -58.98 116.49 -42.78
CA THR A 328 -58.68 117.65 -41.91
C THR A 328 -58.18 118.84 -42.72
N GLU A 329 -57.29 118.64 -43.69
CA GLU A 329 -56.87 119.70 -44.62
C GLU A 329 -58.05 120.25 -45.44
N THR A 330 -58.89 119.36 -45.97
CA THR A 330 -60.09 119.72 -46.75
C THR A 330 -61.08 120.55 -45.92
N ILE A 331 -61.33 120.17 -44.67
CA ILE A 331 -62.19 120.92 -43.74
C ILE A 331 -61.60 122.30 -43.45
N ASN A 332 -60.28 122.40 -43.20
CA ASN A 332 -59.62 123.68 -42.96
C ASN A 332 -59.67 124.60 -44.19
N ARG A 333 -59.57 124.04 -45.40
CA ARG A 333 -59.70 124.78 -46.67
C ARG A 333 -61.12 125.33 -46.86
N ALA A 334 -62.13 124.47 -46.74
CA ALA A 334 -63.55 124.87 -46.83
C ALA A 334 -63.94 125.89 -45.74
N ARG A 335 -63.37 125.77 -44.54
CA ARG A 335 -63.50 126.77 -43.47
C ARG A 335 -62.89 128.11 -43.88
N GLY A 336 -61.69 128.13 -44.44
CA GLY A 336 -61.05 129.36 -44.94
C GLY A 336 -61.84 130.04 -46.06
N GLU A 337 -62.43 129.27 -46.97
CA GLU A 337 -63.34 129.76 -48.01
C GLU A 337 -64.62 130.35 -47.42
N LEU A 338 -65.20 129.71 -46.40
CA LEU A 338 -66.37 130.23 -45.68
C LEU A 338 -66.06 131.53 -44.92
N GLU A 339 -64.93 131.59 -44.21
CA GLU A 339 -64.45 132.79 -43.51
C GLU A 339 -64.09 133.95 -44.47
N LEU A 340 -63.86 133.67 -45.76
CA LEU A 340 -63.73 134.70 -46.79
C LEU A 340 -65.11 135.14 -47.30
N LYS A 341 -66.03 134.21 -47.57
CA LYS A 341 -67.40 134.53 -48.02
C LYS A 341 -68.19 135.30 -46.97
N GLU A 342 -68.02 135.01 -45.69
CA GLU A 342 -68.60 135.79 -44.59
C GLU A 342 -68.12 137.24 -44.59
N LYS A 343 -66.82 137.47 -44.84
CA LYS A 343 -66.25 138.82 -44.97
C LYS A 343 -66.79 139.55 -46.21
N GLU A 344 -66.86 138.88 -47.37
CA GLU A 344 -67.49 139.43 -48.58
C GLU A 344 -68.96 139.83 -48.31
N HIS A 345 -69.74 138.96 -47.66
CA HIS A 345 -71.12 139.27 -47.28
C HIS A 345 -71.22 140.47 -46.33
N SER A 346 -70.32 140.60 -45.34
CA SER A 346 -70.31 141.77 -44.45
C SER A 346 -69.98 143.09 -45.19
N ALA A 347 -69.08 143.05 -46.18
CA ALA A 347 -68.76 144.20 -47.03
C ALA A 347 -69.94 144.57 -47.95
N ILE A 348 -70.67 143.57 -48.47
CA ILE A 348 -71.89 143.79 -49.25
C ILE A 348 -73.00 144.40 -48.38
N ILE A 349 -73.22 143.88 -47.17
CA ILE A 349 -74.23 144.43 -46.22
C ILE A 349 -73.93 145.88 -45.90
N THR A 350 -72.70 146.21 -45.51
CA THR A 350 -72.31 147.59 -45.18
C THR A 350 -72.36 148.55 -46.39
N SER A 351 -72.14 148.06 -47.61
CA SER A 351 -72.43 148.85 -48.83
C SER A 351 -73.92 149.10 -49.00
N ILE A 352 -74.76 148.07 -48.85
CA ILE A 352 -76.23 148.18 -48.95
C ILE A 352 -76.78 149.13 -47.88
N GLU A 353 -76.28 149.09 -46.65
CA GLU A 353 -76.65 150.02 -45.57
C GLU A 353 -76.29 151.47 -45.93
N LYS A 354 -75.09 151.70 -46.47
CA LYS A 354 -74.66 153.02 -46.97
C LYS A 354 -75.55 153.50 -48.12
N ASP A 355 -75.78 152.67 -49.12
CA ASP A 355 -76.54 153.03 -50.33
C ASP A 355 -78.02 153.29 -49.99
N ASN A 356 -78.59 152.54 -49.03
CA ASN A 356 -79.90 152.84 -48.43
C ASN A 356 -79.91 154.19 -47.69
N ALA A 357 -78.86 154.53 -46.94
CA ALA A 357 -78.76 155.83 -46.28
C ALA A 357 -78.62 157.01 -47.27
N GLU A 358 -77.98 156.81 -48.42
CA GLU A 358 -77.97 157.79 -49.52
C GLU A 358 -79.34 157.89 -50.23
N LEU A 359 -80.05 156.78 -50.40
CA LEU A 359 -81.42 156.76 -50.94
C LEU A 359 -82.43 157.46 -50.02
N VAL A 360 -82.31 157.30 -48.70
CA VAL A 360 -83.15 158.02 -47.72
C VAL A 360 -82.95 159.52 -47.82
N LYS A 361 -81.70 160.01 -47.85
CA LYS A 361 -81.40 161.45 -48.03
C LYS A 361 -81.99 161.99 -49.34
N LYS A 362 -81.82 161.27 -50.45
CA LYS A 362 -82.41 161.66 -51.75
C LYS A 362 -83.93 161.66 -51.72
N LYS A 363 -84.56 160.77 -50.95
CA LYS A 363 -86.02 160.77 -50.72
C LYS A 363 -86.45 162.01 -49.92
N GLU A 364 -85.74 162.36 -48.85
CA GLU A 364 -85.99 163.56 -48.04
C GLU A 364 -85.84 164.84 -48.89
N GLU A 365 -84.76 164.94 -49.68
CA GLU A 365 -84.56 166.02 -50.67
C GLU A 365 -85.76 166.13 -51.62
N LEU A 366 -86.23 165.00 -52.18
CA LEU A 366 -87.36 164.96 -53.12
C LEU A 366 -88.69 165.33 -52.44
N GLU A 367 -88.90 164.97 -51.18
CA GLU A 367 -90.06 165.40 -50.38
C GLU A 367 -90.03 166.92 -50.07
N THR A 368 -88.86 167.52 -49.86
CA THR A 368 -88.75 168.99 -49.75
C THR A 368 -89.03 169.70 -51.10
N LEU A 369 -88.56 169.15 -52.21
CA LEU A 369 -88.83 169.67 -53.55
C LEU A 369 -90.31 169.56 -53.93
N LEU A 370 -90.98 168.45 -53.59
CA LEU A 370 -92.43 168.29 -53.74
C LEU A 370 -93.20 169.32 -52.90
N SER A 371 -92.76 169.59 -51.68
CA SER A 371 -93.37 170.61 -50.82
C SER A 371 -93.28 172.01 -51.45
N LEU A 372 -92.10 172.39 -51.96
CA LEU A 372 -91.89 173.65 -52.68
C LEU A 372 -92.70 173.74 -53.98
N LEU A 373 -92.88 172.63 -54.71
CA LEU A 373 -93.72 172.58 -55.91
C LEU A 373 -95.20 172.83 -55.56
N VAL A 374 -95.71 172.23 -54.48
CA VAL A 374 -97.08 172.47 -53.99
C VAL A 374 -97.27 173.92 -53.52
N GLU A 375 -96.24 174.58 -52.98
CA GLU A 375 -96.28 176.00 -52.66
C GLU A 375 -96.29 176.90 -53.91
N ARG A 376 -95.44 176.61 -54.90
CA ARG A 376 -95.46 177.28 -56.22
C ARG A 376 -96.81 177.11 -56.93
N GLU A 377 -97.44 175.94 -56.82
CA GLU A 377 -98.77 175.68 -57.37
C GLU A 377 -99.87 176.49 -56.67
N LYS A 378 -99.80 176.64 -55.34
CA LYS A 378 -100.70 177.52 -54.56
C LYS A 378 -100.52 179.00 -54.95
N GLU A 379 -99.28 179.48 -55.12
CA GLU A 379 -98.99 180.83 -55.60
C GLU A 379 -99.57 181.07 -57.00
N LEU A 380 -99.36 180.14 -57.94
CA LEU A 380 -99.92 180.21 -59.29
C LEU A 380 -101.45 180.29 -59.26
N LYS A 381 -102.11 179.45 -58.46
CA LYS A 381 -103.57 179.48 -58.26
C LYS A 381 -104.08 180.76 -57.58
N CYS A 382 -103.26 181.47 -56.81
CA CYS A 382 -103.59 182.81 -56.33
C CYS A 382 -103.49 183.85 -57.46
N ARG A 383 -102.40 183.87 -58.21
CA ARG A 383 -102.22 184.77 -59.38
C ARG A 383 -103.29 184.57 -60.46
N GLU A 384 -103.73 183.33 -60.67
CA GLU A 384 -104.82 182.99 -61.59
C GLU A 384 -106.17 183.57 -61.12
N ARG A 385 -106.44 183.56 -59.81
CA ARG A 385 -107.62 184.22 -59.22
C ARG A 385 -107.53 185.75 -59.26
N GLU A 386 -106.34 186.31 -59.06
CA GLU A 386 -106.07 187.75 -59.25
C GLU A 386 -106.32 188.19 -60.69
N LEU A 387 -105.78 187.46 -61.69
CA LEU A 387 -106.03 187.69 -63.11
C LEU A 387 -107.51 187.56 -63.47
N SER A 388 -108.22 186.57 -62.91
CA SER A 388 -109.67 186.41 -63.10
C SER A 388 -110.46 187.60 -62.57
N SER A 389 -110.09 188.12 -61.38
CA SER A 389 -110.69 189.32 -60.78
C SER A 389 -110.43 190.58 -61.61
N ILE A 390 -109.21 190.71 -62.14
CA ILE A 390 -108.83 191.80 -63.05
C ILE A 390 -109.64 191.72 -64.36
N GLN A 391 -109.80 190.54 -64.97
CA GLN A 391 -110.63 190.35 -66.17
C GLN A 391 -112.10 190.71 -65.92
N ALA A 392 -112.68 190.29 -64.79
CA ALA A 392 -114.05 190.65 -64.42
C ALA A 392 -114.22 192.17 -64.24
N SER A 393 -113.23 192.82 -63.63
CA SER A 393 -113.20 194.28 -63.44
C SER A 393 -113.12 195.03 -64.78
N ILE A 394 -112.26 194.56 -65.71
CA ILE A 394 -112.15 195.11 -67.07
C ILE A 394 -113.46 194.96 -67.84
N ALA A 395 -114.13 193.80 -67.73
CA ALA A 395 -115.43 193.57 -68.37
C ALA A 395 -116.49 194.57 -67.89
N GLY A 396 -116.64 194.75 -66.57
CA GLY A 396 -117.61 195.71 -66.00
C GLY A 396 -117.35 197.15 -66.46
N CYS A 397 -116.09 197.61 -66.44
CA CYS A 397 -115.72 198.93 -66.96
C CYS A 397 -116.06 199.11 -68.45
N SER A 398 -115.95 198.04 -69.25
CA SER A 398 -116.27 198.10 -70.69
C SER A 398 -117.77 198.27 -70.96
N GLU A 399 -118.64 197.68 -70.13
CA GLU A 399 -120.09 197.84 -70.24
C GLU A 399 -120.55 199.23 -69.79
N GLU A 400 -120.02 199.74 -68.67
CA GLU A 400 -120.35 201.08 -68.19
C GLU A 400 -119.95 202.15 -69.23
N LEU A 401 -118.73 202.07 -69.77
CA LEU A 401 -118.24 202.98 -70.82
C LEU A 401 -119.18 202.99 -72.04
N ASN A 402 -119.65 201.82 -72.48
CA ASN A 402 -120.55 201.67 -73.62
C ASN A 402 -121.96 202.23 -73.33
N SER A 403 -122.41 202.18 -72.07
CA SER A 403 -123.65 202.83 -71.63
C SER A 403 -123.55 204.37 -71.68
N LYS A 404 -122.43 204.95 -71.22
CA LYS A 404 -122.16 206.40 -71.27
C LYS A 404 -122.08 206.91 -72.70
N HIS A 405 -121.47 206.14 -73.61
CA HIS A 405 -121.36 206.47 -75.02
C HIS A 405 -122.75 206.63 -75.68
N LYS A 406 -123.66 205.67 -75.43
CA LYS A 406 -125.04 205.71 -75.94
C LYS A 406 -125.85 206.89 -75.38
N GLN A 407 -125.60 207.31 -74.14
CA GLN A 407 -126.20 208.51 -73.56
C GLN A 407 -125.68 209.80 -74.25
N LEU A 408 -124.37 209.90 -74.50
CA LEU A 408 -123.75 211.04 -75.18
C LEU A 408 -124.32 211.28 -76.59
N ASP A 409 -124.49 210.21 -77.37
CA ASP A 409 -125.03 210.34 -78.73
C ASP A 409 -126.54 210.59 -78.78
N ALA A 410 -127.28 210.41 -77.67
CA ALA A 410 -128.65 210.91 -77.56
C ALA A 410 -128.66 212.43 -77.37
N VAL A 411 -127.86 212.95 -76.43
CA VAL A 411 -127.72 214.39 -76.14
C VAL A 411 -127.23 215.18 -77.37
N ARG A 412 -126.29 214.62 -78.13
CA ARG A 412 -125.78 215.22 -79.37
C ARG A 412 -126.87 215.46 -80.42
N ARG A 413 -127.86 214.57 -80.55
CA ARG A 413 -128.97 214.73 -81.51
C ARG A 413 -129.93 215.83 -81.07
N SER A 414 -130.34 215.86 -79.81
CA SER A 414 -131.17 216.96 -79.28
C SER A 414 -130.52 218.35 -79.38
N LEU A 415 -129.19 218.42 -79.38
CA LEU A 415 -128.44 219.67 -79.58
C LEU A 415 -128.29 220.09 -81.06
N ALA A 416 -128.57 219.22 -82.02
CA ALA A 416 -128.54 219.56 -83.44
C ALA A 416 -129.83 220.29 -83.85
N ASP A 417 -130.99 219.75 -83.48
CA ASP A 417 -132.30 220.24 -83.93
C ASP A 417 -132.62 221.64 -83.39
N LEU A 418 -132.26 221.92 -82.13
CA LEU A 418 -132.38 223.26 -81.53
C LEU A 418 -131.48 224.31 -82.20
N ARG A 419 -130.39 223.89 -82.87
CA ARG A 419 -129.41 224.79 -83.47
C ARG A 419 -129.84 225.36 -84.82
N ALA A 420 -130.91 224.81 -85.43
CA ALA A 420 -131.48 225.29 -86.68
C ALA A 420 -132.41 226.51 -86.52
N ALA A 421 -132.79 226.88 -85.29
CA ALA A 421 -133.87 227.83 -85.03
C ALA A 421 -133.43 229.25 -84.60
N LEU A 422 -132.16 229.45 -84.21
CA LEU A 422 -131.66 230.72 -83.64
C LEU A 422 -130.25 231.02 -84.15
N GLY A 423 -130.14 231.85 -85.21
CA GLY A 423 -128.85 232.20 -85.80
C GLY A 423 -128.18 233.39 -85.12
N LEU A 424 -126.92 233.22 -84.70
CA LEU A 424 -125.89 234.28 -84.64
C LEU A 424 -124.46 233.70 -84.46
N SER A 425 -123.48 234.59 -84.43
CA SER A 425 -122.05 234.40 -84.69
C SER A 425 -121.18 233.84 -83.53
N GLU A 426 -120.00 233.29 -83.90
CA GLU A 426 -118.68 233.41 -83.20
C GLU A 426 -118.52 232.91 -81.73
N GLU A 427 -117.33 232.71 -81.10
CA GLU A 427 -115.92 232.96 -81.48
C GLU A 427 -114.89 232.00 -80.76
N GLN A 428 -113.77 231.72 -81.46
CA GLN A 428 -112.36 231.54 -81.03
C GLN A 428 -111.82 230.87 -79.70
N THR A 429 -110.90 229.88 -79.89
CA THR A 429 -109.57 229.67 -79.20
C THR A 429 -109.47 228.74 -77.92
N PRO A 430 -108.31 228.51 -77.22
CA PRO A 430 -107.61 227.19 -77.28
C PRO A 430 -106.96 226.63 -75.96
N ARG A 431 -106.34 225.42 -75.97
CA ARG A 431 -104.99 225.07 -75.37
C ARG A 431 -104.70 223.57 -75.11
N LEU A 432 -103.42 223.19 -75.34
CA LEU A 432 -102.57 222.20 -74.63
C LEU A 432 -102.94 220.69 -74.60
N GLY A 433 -101.91 219.83 -74.43
CA GLY A 433 -101.97 218.36 -74.27
C GLY A 433 -101.87 217.91 -72.80
N PRO A 434 -101.14 216.84 -72.41
CA PRO A 434 -100.03 216.16 -73.13
C PRO A 434 -100.13 214.61 -73.17
N ALA A 435 -99.03 213.98 -73.65
CA ALA A 435 -98.67 212.55 -73.57
C ALA A 435 -99.56 211.56 -74.34
#